data_AF-A0A941M3T9-F1
#
_entry.id   AF-A0A941M3T9-F1
#
_cell.length_a   1.000
_cell.length_b   1.000
_cell.length_c   1.000
_cell.angle_alpha   90.00
_cell.angle_beta   90.00
_cell.angle_gamma   90.00
#
_symmetry.space_group_name_H-M   'P 1'
#
loop_
_entity.id
_entity.type
_entity.pdbx_description
1 polymer ?
#
loop_
_entity_poly.entity_id
_entity_poly.type
_entity_poly.pdbx_seq_one_letter_code
_entity_poly.pdbx_strand_id
1 'polypeptide(L)'
;MGWYASTSLIERALVLDKFQEEMQRLVEDETIEMIADPKMVFEDIKSFPNALYNLLLFSGYLTASLIENSKAGTYRCEARIPNREVREVFEVSSMSWISQKLNIDLNDYNSLLNDLLKGNIDIFTQKLKDYLEISASFFSTHPKNAELFYNGFILGLVSAVSSYYFIETERESGFGHTDLMLIPKTTAKYQNALILEFKFSKLGENLRFLAQKALEQIEIKNYKAKIKDHKTVLRTLKVGLAFEGKNVEVAFKEEI
;
A
#
# COMPACT_ATOMS: atom_id res chain seq x y z
N MET A 1 -26.59 -23.76 8.70
CA MET A 1 -25.82 -22.69 9.37
C MET A 1 -24.49 -22.58 8.64
N GLY A 2 -24.40 -21.61 7.73
CA GLY A 2 -23.25 -21.44 6.84
C GLY A 2 -22.12 -20.69 7.55
N TRP A 3 -20.92 -21.26 7.48
CA TRP A 3 -19.68 -20.66 7.94
C TRP A 3 -19.26 -19.52 7.00
N TYR A 4 -19.82 -18.33 7.19
CA TYR A 4 -19.24 -17.09 6.66
C TYR A 4 -18.34 -16.50 7.74
N ALA A 5 -17.15 -17.09 7.94
CA ALA A 5 -16.04 -16.37 8.57
C ALA A 5 -15.65 -15.25 7.60
N SER A 6 -16.24 -14.10 7.88
CA SER A 6 -16.44 -13.01 6.95
C SER A 6 -15.13 -12.35 6.51
N THR A 7 -15.00 -12.11 5.20
CA THR A 7 -14.04 -11.18 4.59
C THR A 7 -14.02 -9.80 5.28
N SER A 8 -15.06 -9.45 6.05
CA SER A 8 -15.09 -8.24 6.89
C SER A 8 -13.94 -8.13 7.88
N LEU A 9 -13.30 -9.24 8.27
CA LEU A 9 -12.13 -9.20 9.16
C LEU A 9 -10.90 -8.66 8.43
N ILE A 10 -10.62 -9.17 7.24
CA ILE A 10 -9.56 -8.66 6.36
C ILE A 10 -9.90 -7.24 5.91
N GLU A 11 -11.16 -6.95 5.63
CA GLU A 11 -11.57 -5.59 5.26
C GLU A 11 -11.42 -4.59 6.40
N ARG A 12 -11.77 -4.95 7.64
CA ARG A 12 -11.52 -4.11 8.83
C ARG A 12 -10.03 -3.96 9.12
N ALA A 13 -9.26 -5.04 8.95
CA ALA A 13 -7.82 -5.04 9.07
C ALA A 13 -7.19 -4.02 8.12
N LEU A 14 -7.60 -4.07 6.86
CA LEU A 14 -7.14 -3.18 5.81
C LEU A 14 -7.65 -1.74 5.97
N VAL A 15 -8.52 -1.43 6.93
CA VAL A 15 -8.90 -0.04 7.24
C VAL A 15 -8.04 0.53 8.38
N LEU A 16 -7.28 -0.29 9.11
CA LEU A 16 -6.43 0.19 10.19
C LEU A 16 -5.07 0.61 9.65
N ASP A 17 -4.75 1.88 9.85
CA ASP A 17 -3.49 2.50 9.41
C ASP A 17 -2.27 1.72 9.87
N LYS A 18 -2.29 1.26 11.12
CA LYS A 18 -1.22 0.47 11.71
C LYS A 18 -1.03 -0.87 11.02
N PHE A 19 -2.13 -1.54 10.65
CA PHE A 19 -2.04 -2.83 9.96
C PHE A 19 -1.50 -2.67 8.54
N GLN A 20 -1.96 -1.65 7.82
CA GLN A 20 -1.43 -1.34 6.48
C GLN A 20 0.07 -1.03 6.53
N GLU A 21 0.52 -0.21 7.49
CA GLU A 21 1.95 0.09 7.70
C GLU A 21 2.74 -1.18 8.00
N GLU A 22 2.30 -1.96 8.98
CA GLU A 22 3.01 -3.17 9.41
C GLU A 22 3.07 -4.21 8.28
N MET A 23 2.03 -4.33 7.47
CA MET A 23 2.02 -5.16 6.27
C MET A 23 2.97 -4.66 5.18
N GLN A 24 3.03 -3.35 4.97
CA GLN A 24 3.97 -2.75 4.03
C GLN A 24 5.41 -3.02 4.46
N ARG A 25 5.73 -2.75 5.73
CA ARG A 25 7.04 -3.03 6.33
C ARG A 25 7.45 -4.49 6.14
N LEU A 26 6.54 -5.43 6.38
CA LEU A 26 6.77 -6.85 6.13
C LEU A 26 7.10 -7.15 4.65
N VAL A 27 6.35 -6.54 3.72
CA VAL A 27 6.61 -6.65 2.28
C VAL A 27 7.92 -5.94 1.88
N GLU A 28 8.46 -5.02 2.67
CA GLU A 28 9.74 -4.36 2.44
C GLU A 28 10.94 -5.06 3.10
N ASP A 29 10.77 -6.32 3.54
CA ASP A 29 11.77 -7.10 4.31
C ASP A 29 12.08 -6.54 5.71
N GLU A 30 11.28 -5.60 6.20
CA GLU A 30 11.40 -5.11 7.58
C GLU A 30 10.72 -6.05 8.59
N THR A 31 10.92 -5.74 9.87
CA THR A 31 10.34 -6.44 11.01
C THR A 31 9.21 -5.65 11.65
N ILE A 32 8.19 -6.33 12.18
CA ILE A 32 7.15 -5.74 13.02
C ILE A 32 7.29 -6.25 14.45
N GLU A 33 6.99 -5.41 15.44
CA GLU A 33 6.94 -5.85 16.83
C GLU A 33 5.58 -6.48 17.14
N MET A 34 5.58 -7.67 17.73
CA MET A 34 4.37 -8.34 18.16
C MET A 34 4.55 -9.06 19.49
N ILE A 35 3.43 -9.39 20.13
CA ILE A 35 3.41 -10.30 21.29
C ILE A 35 2.94 -11.67 20.78
N ALA A 36 3.86 -12.62 20.72
CA ALA A 36 3.56 -14.01 20.42
C ALA A 36 2.94 -14.70 21.65
N ASP A 37 1.72 -15.19 21.49
CA ASP A 37 0.95 -15.93 22.48
C ASP A 37 0.51 -17.28 21.88
N PRO A 38 1.24 -18.38 22.17
CA PRO A 38 0.89 -19.71 21.68
C PRO A 38 -0.47 -20.24 22.17
N LYS A 39 -1.06 -19.60 23.19
CA LYS A 39 -2.35 -19.99 23.78
C LYS A 39 -3.49 -19.11 23.29
N MET A 40 -3.23 -18.20 22.34
CA MET A 40 -4.23 -17.27 21.84
C MET A 40 -5.40 -18.01 21.19
N VAL A 41 -6.60 -17.78 21.71
CA VAL A 41 -7.84 -18.28 21.15
C VAL A 41 -8.41 -17.25 20.18
N PHE A 42 -8.56 -17.62 18.91
CA PHE A 42 -9.00 -16.72 17.84
C PHE A 42 -10.53 -16.46 17.81
N GLU A 43 -11.27 -16.88 18.83
CA GLU A 43 -12.75 -16.86 18.85
C GLU A 43 -13.35 -15.45 18.90
N ASP A 44 -12.57 -14.44 19.26
CA ASP A 44 -12.98 -13.05 19.23
C ASP A 44 -11.78 -12.16 18.93
N ILE A 45 -11.71 -11.64 17.71
CA ILE A 45 -10.69 -10.70 17.21
C ILE A 45 -10.86 -9.30 17.87
N LYS A 46 -10.97 -9.26 19.20
CA LYS A 46 -11.11 -8.05 20.00
C LYS A 46 -9.77 -7.33 20.22
N SER A 47 -8.64 -8.00 19.97
CA SER A 47 -7.26 -7.49 20.09
C SER A 47 -6.54 -7.43 18.74
N PHE A 48 -7.25 -6.94 17.72
CA PHE A 48 -6.67 -6.65 16.41
C PHE A 48 -5.69 -5.46 16.52
N PRO A 49 -4.46 -5.50 15.95
CA PRO A 49 -3.93 -6.44 14.95
C PRO A 49 -3.11 -7.64 15.48
N ASN A 50 -2.75 -7.68 16.77
CA ASN A 50 -1.83 -8.71 17.31
C ASN A 50 -2.34 -10.15 17.12
N ALA A 51 -3.66 -10.36 17.14
CA ALA A 51 -4.25 -11.67 16.87
C ALA A 51 -3.97 -12.19 15.45
N LEU A 52 -4.01 -11.31 14.44
CA LEU A 52 -3.71 -11.70 13.07
C LEU A 52 -2.22 -12.02 12.89
N TYR A 53 -1.34 -11.27 13.53
CA TYR A 53 0.11 -11.57 13.50
C TYR A 53 0.44 -12.91 14.16
N ASN A 54 -0.25 -13.27 15.24
CA ASN A 54 -0.12 -14.60 15.84
C ASN A 54 -0.59 -15.70 14.89
N LEU A 55 -1.72 -15.50 14.20
CA LEU A 55 -2.18 -16.45 13.19
C LEU A 55 -1.12 -16.63 12.08
N LEU A 56 -0.61 -15.53 11.52
CA LEU A 56 0.42 -15.54 10.47
C LEU A 56 1.73 -16.18 10.96
N LEU A 57 2.16 -15.90 12.19
CA LEU A 57 3.37 -16.49 12.78
C LEU A 57 3.23 -18.00 12.95
N PHE A 58 2.15 -18.48 13.58
CA PHE A 58 1.98 -19.91 13.85
C PHE A 58 1.58 -20.74 12.63
N SER A 59 1.07 -20.10 11.57
CA SER A 59 0.86 -20.74 10.26
C SER A 59 2.10 -20.69 9.35
N GLY A 60 3.19 -20.03 9.77
CA GLY A 60 4.45 -19.99 9.03
C GLY A 60 4.55 -18.87 7.98
N TYR A 61 3.57 -17.97 7.90
CA TYR A 61 3.64 -16.76 7.06
C TYR A 61 4.57 -15.70 7.63
N LEU A 62 4.87 -15.76 8.93
CA LEU A 62 5.91 -14.97 9.58
C LEU A 62 6.90 -15.88 10.29
N THR A 63 8.13 -15.39 10.45
CA THR A 63 9.12 -15.94 11.37
C THR A 63 9.50 -14.88 12.39
N ALA A 64 9.80 -15.30 13.62
CA ALA A 64 10.09 -14.40 14.73
C ALA A 64 11.53 -14.56 15.23
N SER A 65 12.21 -13.44 15.42
CA SER A 65 13.40 -13.35 16.29
C SER A 65 12.94 -12.95 17.70
N LEU A 66 13.25 -13.80 18.68
CA LEU A 66 12.85 -13.57 20.07
C LEU A 66 13.65 -12.40 20.66
N ILE A 67 12.94 -11.38 21.15
CA ILE A 67 13.54 -10.20 21.76
C ILE A 67 13.60 -10.40 23.28
N GLU A 68 12.46 -10.71 23.90
CA GLU A 68 12.35 -10.87 25.35
C GLU A 68 11.25 -11.86 25.76
N ASN A 69 11.50 -12.60 26.85
CA ASN A 69 10.46 -13.37 27.53
C ASN A 69 9.54 -12.43 28.32
N SER A 70 8.26 -12.39 27.97
CA SER A 70 7.25 -11.69 28.76
C SER A 70 6.75 -12.59 29.90
N LYS A 71 6.16 -11.99 30.93
CA LYS A 71 5.51 -12.73 32.02
C LYS A 71 4.33 -13.54 31.47
N ALA A 72 4.10 -14.72 32.04
CA ALA A 72 2.97 -15.62 31.74
C ALA A 72 3.03 -16.44 30.43
N GLY A 73 4.21 -16.66 29.83
CA GLY A 73 4.38 -17.59 28.70
C GLY A 73 4.07 -17.00 27.32
N THR A 74 4.06 -15.67 27.24
CA THR A 74 4.06 -14.90 25.99
C THR A 74 5.46 -14.35 25.71
N TYR A 75 5.73 -13.97 24.47
CA TYR A 75 7.04 -13.50 24.03
C TYR A 75 6.89 -12.20 23.25
N ARG A 76 7.72 -11.19 23.54
CA ARG A 76 7.86 -10.04 22.65
C ARG A 76 8.86 -10.42 21.57
N CYS A 77 8.48 -10.28 20.32
CA CYS A 77 9.33 -10.65 19.20
C CYS A 77 9.22 -9.66 18.05
N GLU A 78 10.24 -9.70 17.21
CA GLU A 78 10.26 -9.05 15.91
C GLU A 78 9.94 -10.11 14.87
N ALA A 79 8.87 -9.90 14.11
CA ALA A 79 8.39 -10.82 13.10
C ALA A 79 8.66 -10.28 11.69
N ARG A 80 9.06 -11.15 10.76
CA ARG A 80 9.29 -10.83 9.34
C ARG A 80 8.80 -11.94 8.43
N ILE A 81 8.66 -11.64 7.15
CA ILE A 81 8.41 -12.65 6.12
C ILE A 81 9.64 -13.58 6.01
N PRO A 82 9.48 -14.91 6.11
CA PRO A 82 10.61 -15.83 6.26
C PRO A 82 11.42 -16.05 4.98
N ASN A 83 10.75 -16.02 3.82
CA ASN A 83 11.35 -16.37 2.55
C ASN A 83 10.55 -15.77 1.39
N ARG A 84 11.10 -15.94 0.18
CA ARG A 84 10.53 -15.41 -1.05
C ARG A 84 9.18 -16.04 -1.41
N GLU A 85 8.97 -17.33 -1.19
CA GLU A 85 7.70 -18.00 -1.54
C GLU A 85 6.53 -17.41 -0.74
N VAL A 86 6.75 -17.19 0.56
CA VAL A 86 5.74 -16.57 1.42
C VAL A 86 5.47 -15.12 1.00
N ARG A 87 6.51 -14.36 0.63
CA ARG A 87 6.38 -13.01 0.07
C ARG A 87 5.49 -12.99 -1.18
N GLU A 88 5.70 -13.93 -2.10
CA GLU A 88 4.87 -14.05 -3.31
C GLU A 88 3.38 -14.27 -2.95
N VAL A 89 3.08 -14.99 -1.86
CA VAL A 89 1.69 -15.13 -1.37
C VAL A 89 1.10 -13.79 -0.91
N PHE A 90 1.89 -12.96 -0.20
CA PHE A 90 1.44 -11.61 0.19
C PHE A 90 1.19 -10.73 -1.04
N GLU A 91 2.09 -10.73 -2.02
CA GLU A 91 1.95 -9.98 -3.28
C GLU A 91 0.68 -10.41 -4.03
N VAL A 92 0.46 -11.72 -4.25
CA VAL A 92 -0.73 -12.25 -4.91
C VAL A 92 -2.02 -11.92 -4.14
N SER A 93 -1.97 -11.96 -2.81
CA SER A 93 -3.12 -11.61 -1.96
C SER A 93 -3.50 -10.15 -2.11
N SER A 94 -2.52 -9.24 -2.16
CA SER A 94 -2.75 -7.82 -2.43
C SER A 94 -3.34 -7.58 -3.82
N MET A 95 -2.80 -8.23 -4.86
CA MET A 95 -3.35 -8.16 -6.22
C MET A 95 -4.81 -8.59 -6.24
N SER A 96 -5.12 -9.74 -5.64
CA SER A 96 -6.49 -10.27 -5.59
C SER A 96 -7.44 -9.34 -4.85
N TRP A 97 -7.00 -8.77 -3.73
CA TRP A 97 -7.81 -7.82 -2.96
C TRP A 97 -8.12 -6.55 -3.76
N ILE A 98 -7.10 -5.96 -4.42
CA ILE A 98 -7.30 -4.76 -5.25
C ILE A 98 -8.22 -5.05 -6.43
N SER A 99 -7.98 -6.15 -7.15
CA SER A 99 -8.82 -6.57 -8.28
C SER A 99 -10.29 -6.71 -7.86
N GLN A 100 -10.55 -7.34 -6.71
CA GLN A 100 -11.91 -7.46 -6.17
C GLN A 100 -12.51 -6.09 -5.80
N LYS A 101 -11.73 -5.18 -5.19
CA LYS A 101 -12.22 -3.85 -4.80
C LYS A 101 -12.58 -2.98 -6.01
N LEU A 102 -11.75 -3.01 -7.05
CA LEU A 102 -11.98 -2.31 -8.31
C LEU A 102 -12.97 -3.02 -9.23
N ASN A 103 -13.39 -4.24 -8.90
CA ASN A 103 -14.22 -5.09 -9.76
C ASN A 103 -13.59 -5.31 -11.15
N ILE A 104 -12.30 -5.62 -11.16
CA ILE A 104 -11.49 -5.89 -12.36
C ILE A 104 -10.84 -7.27 -12.26
N ASP A 105 -10.38 -7.82 -13.38
CA ASP A 105 -9.59 -9.04 -13.39
C ASP A 105 -8.09 -8.78 -13.11
N LEU A 106 -7.29 -9.85 -13.04
CA LEU A 106 -5.84 -9.73 -12.80
C LEU A 106 -5.09 -9.15 -14.02
N ASN A 107 -5.61 -9.32 -15.23
CA ASN A 107 -4.97 -8.75 -16.43
C ASN A 107 -5.12 -7.23 -16.44
N ASP A 108 -6.32 -6.73 -16.11
CA ASP A 108 -6.61 -5.31 -15.97
C ASP A 108 -5.79 -4.67 -14.85
N TYR A 109 -5.66 -5.35 -13.70
CA TYR A 109 -4.77 -4.91 -12.62
C TYR A 109 -3.32 -4.77 -13.11
N ASN A 110 -2.79 -5.82 -13.74
CA ASN A 110 -1.41 -5.82 -14.26
C ASN A 110 -1.23 -4.75 -15.34
N SER A 111 -2.25 -4.52 -16.16
CA SER A 111 -2.29 -3.51 -17.21
C SER A 111 -2.24 -2.10 -16.62
N LEU A 112 -3.07 -1.82 -15.60
CA LEU A 112 -3.08 -0.56 -14.86
C LEU A 112 -1.71 -0.27 -14.22
N LEU A 113 -1.16 -1.25 -13.49
CA LEU A 113 0.12 -1.11 -12.82
C LEU A 113 1.26 -0.94 -13.83
N ASN A 114 1.26 -1.70 -14.93
CA ASN A 114 2.27 -1.58 -15.96
C ASN A 114 2.23 -0.21 -16.66
N ASP A 115 1.06 0.39 -16.87
CA ASP A 115 0.95 1.75 -17.40
C ASP A 115 1.55 2.79 -16.45
N LEU A 116 1.31 2.67 -15.14
CA LEU A 116 1.95 3.51 -14.12
C LEU A 116 3.48 3.39 -14.19
N LEU A 117 4.01 2.16 -14.08
CA LEU A 117 5.44 1.90 -14.06
C LEU A 117 6.16 2.31 -15.34
N LYS A 118 5.48 2.19 -16.50
CA LYS A 118 6.01 2.63 -17.80
C LYS A 118 5.94 4.15 -17.98
N GLY A 119 5.18 4.87 -17.16
CA GLY A 119 4.96 6.31 -17.31
C GLY A 119 3.90 6.69 -18.33
N ASN A 120 3.01 5.77 -18.68
CA ASN A 120 1.82 6.06 -19.48
C ASN A 120 0.74 6.73 -18.59
N ILE A 121 1.07 7.88 -17.99
CA ILE A 121 0.26 8.48 -16.90
C ILE A 121 -1.16 8.84 -17.35
N ASP A 122 -1.34 9.31 -18.58
CA ASP A 122 -2.68 9.61 -19.11
C ASP A 122 -3.56 8.36 -19.21
N ILE A 123 -3.00 7.24 -19.70
CA ILE A 123 -3.71 5.96 -19.82
C ILE A 123 -4.02 5.38 -18.43
N PHE A 124 -3.02 5.41 -17.53
CA PHE A 124 -3.20 5.03 -16.14
C PHE A 124 -4.34 5.82 -15.47
N THR A 125 -4.35 7.15 -15.68
CA THR A 125 -5.36 8.04 -15.10
C THR A 125 -6.75 7.70 -15.60
N GLN A 126 -6.92 7.49 -16.91
CA GLN A 126 -8.21 7.14 -17.47
C GLN A 126 -8.71 5.78 -16.95
N LYS A 127 -7.85 4.74 -16.95
CA LYS A 127 -8.20 3.43 -16.39
C LYS A 127 -8.57 3.52 -14.92
N LEU A 128 -7.81 4.27 -14.13
CA LEU A 128 -8.10 4.45 -12.71
C LEU A 128 -9.47 5.11 -12.51
N LYS A 129 -9.80 6.15 -13.30
CA LYS A 129 -11.13 6.78 -13.28
C LYS A 129 -12.23 5.77 -13.58
N ASP A 130 -12.10 5.01 -14.67
CA ASP A 130 -13.10 4.04 -15.11
C ASP A 130 -13.32 2.94 -14.04
N TYR A 131 -12.24 2.42 -13.45
CA TYR A 131 -12.34 1.37 -12.42
C TYR A 131 -12.91 1.90 -11.10
N LEU A 132 -12.55 3.11 -10.69
CA LEU A 132 -13.13 3.75 -9.50
C LEU A 132 -14.64 4.00 -9.67
N GLU A 133 -15.07 4.41 -10.87
CA GLU A 133 -16.47 4.68 -11.19
C GLU A 133 -17.34 3.42 -10.98
N ILE A 134 -16.89 2.29 -11.52
CA ILE A 134 -17.61 1.01 -11.48
C ILE A 134 -17.53 0.34 -10.11
N SER A 135 -16.51 0.64 -9.31
CA SER A 135 -16.34 0.06 -7.98
C SER A 135 -17.49 0.45 -7.03
N ALA A 136 -18.36 -0.50 -6.69
CA ALA A 136 -19.44 -0.29 -5.71
C ALA A 136 -18.90 -0.21 -4.27
N SER A 137 -17.70 -0.75 -4.04
CA SER A 137 -17.14 -0.99 -2.71
C SER A 137 -16.25 0.14 -2.15
N PHE A 138 -15.75 1.05 -3.00
CA PHE A 138 -14.80 2.09 -2.59
C PHE A 138 -15.40 3.17 -1.68
N PHE A 139 -16.73 3.40 -1.75
CA PHE A 139 -17.36 4.60 -1.19
C PHE A 139 -18.35 4.40 -0.07
N SER A 140 -18.45 3.19 0.47
CA SER A 140 -19.25 2.94 1.68
C SER A 140 -18.55 3.43 2.97
N THR A 141 -17.31 3.88 2.88
CA THR A 141 -16.51 4.44 3.98
C THR A 141 -16.85 5.92 4.22
N HIS A 142 -17.00 6.29 5.50
CA HIS A 142 -17.27 7.68 5.89
C HIS A 142 -16.14 8.62 5.42
N PRO A 143 -16.43 9.91 5.13
CA PRO A 143 -15.45 10.88 4.62
C PRO A 143 -14.16 10.99 5.43
N LYS A 144 -14.23 10.74 6.75
CA LYS A 144 -13.08 10.75 7.67
C LYS A 144 -12.08 9.62 7.42
N ASN A 145 -12.47 8.55 6.72
CA ASN A 145 -11.63 7.37 6.47
C ASN A 145 -11.25 7.22 5.00
N ALA A 146 -11.64 8.16 4.13
CA ALA A 146 -11.37 8.08 2.69
C ALA A 146 -9.86 8.17 2.40
N GLU A 147 -9.14 9.05 3.08
CA GLU A 147 -7.68 9.21 2.97
C GLU A 147 -6.93 7.91 3.31
N LEU A 148 -7.25 7.31 4.46
CA LEU A 148 -6.66 6.04 4.92
C LEU A 148 -6.94 4.89 3.94
N PHE A 149 -8.15 4.89 3.39
CA PHE A 149 -8.54 3.90 2.40
C PHE A 149 -7.74 4.05 1.11
N TYR A 150 -7.61 5.28 0.58
CA TYR A 150 -6.85 5.53 -0.65
C TYR A 150 -5.36 5.28 -0.50
N ASN A 151 -4.78 5.61 0.66
CA ASN A 151 -3.40 5.26 0.98
C ASN A 151 -3.21 3.73 0.91
N GLY A 152 -4.06 2.96 1.60
CA GLY A 152 -4.03 1.49 1.55
C GLY A 152 -4.28 0.92 0.17
N PHE A 153 -5.18 1.54 -0.61
CA PHE A 153 -5.46 1.15 -1.98
C PHE A 153 -4.23 1.31 -2.88
N ILE A 154 -3.58 2.48 -2.88
CA ILE A 154 -2.41 2.70 -3.73
C ILE A 154 -1.23 1.83 -3.27
N LEU A 155 -1.05 1.66 -1.95
CA LEU A 155 -0.04 0.73 -1.43
C LEU A 155 -0.31 -0.71 -1.86
N GLY A 156 -1.55 -1.18 -1.77
CA GLY A 156 -1.95 -2.48 -2.27
C GLY A 156 -1.70 -2.62 -3.78
N LEU A 157 -2.00 -1.57 -4.55
CA LEU A 157 -1.75 -1.50 -5.99
C LEU A 157 -0.25 -1.66 -6.31
N VAL A 158 0.64 -1.03 -5.56
CA VAL A 158 2.09 -1.11 -5.82
C VAL A 158 2.79 -2.26 -5.10
N SER A 159 2.19 -2.86 -4.08
CA SER A 159 2.83 -3.93 -3.30
C SER A 159 3.27 -5.13 -4.14
N ALA A 160 2.55 -5.43 -5.23
CA ALA A 160 2.90 -6.47 -6.19
C ALA A 160 4.21 -6.22 -6.96
N VAL A 161 4.81 -5.04 -6.78
CA VAL A 161 6.10 -4.69 -7.38
C VAL A 161 7.27 -4.76 -6.41
N SER A 162 7.04 -5.13 -5.15
CA SER A 162 8.08 -5.12 -4.10
C SER A 162 9.30 -5.99 -4.44
N SER A 163 9.08 -7.07 -5.20
CA SER A 163 10.16 -7.94 -5.66
C SER A 163 11.12 -7.27 -6.66
N TYR A 164 10.70 -6.22 -7.35
CA TYR A 164 11.47 -5.54 -8.41
C TYR A 164 11.54 -4.01 -8.28
N TYR A 165 10.88 -3.42 -7.29
CA TYR A 165 11.05 -2.03 -6.86
C TYR A 165 11.30 -1.98 -5.35
N PHE A 166 12.11 -1.04 -4.91
CA PHE A 166 12.06 -0.57 -3.53
C PHE A 166 10.85 0.35 -3.40
N ILE A 167 10.01 0.06 -2.43
CA ILE A 167 8.84 0.86 -2.09
C ILE A 167 9.23 1.61 -0.82
N GLU A 168 9.09 2.92 -0.82
CA GLU A 168 9.34 3.76 0.36
C GLU A 168 8.13 4.65 0.60
N THR A 169 7.67 4.73 1.84
CA THR A 169 6.64 5.67 2.26
C THR A 169 7.18 6.66 3.27
N GLU A 170 6.88 7.94 3.08
CA GLU A 170 7.17 8.99 4.04
C GLU A 170 5.83 9.51 4.59
N ARG A 171 5.54 9.19 5.86
CA ARG A 171 4.37 9.73 6.56
C ARG A 171 4.76 11.02 7.26
N GLU A 172 4.14 12.14 6.86
CA GLU A 172 4.23 13.35 7.66
C GLU A 172 3.46 13.18 8.97
N SER A 173 4.12 13.47 10.09
CA SER A 173 3.52 13.43 11.42
C SER A 173 2.33 14.41 11.49
N GLY A 174 1.10 13.87 11.45
CA GLY A 174 -0.11 14.58 11.88
C GLY A 174 -1.17 14.87 10.84
N PHE A 175 -0.95 14.60 9.54
CA PHE A 175 -1.92 15.00 8.49
C PHE A 175 -2.21 13.99 7.37
N GLY A 176 -1.82 12.71 7.52
CA GLY A 176 -2.29 11.62 6.63
C GLY A 176 -1.72 11.60 5.20
N HIS A 177 -0.91 12.60 4.84
CA HIS A 177 -0.18 12.64 3.58
C HIS A 177 0.93 11.59 3.60
N THR A 178 0.81 10.61 2.72
CA THR A 178 1.84 9.62 2.47
C THR A 178 2.45 9.90 1.12
N ASP A 179 3.71 10.30 1.11
CA ASP A 179 4.48 10.35 -0.12
C ASP A 179 4.96 8.91 -0.39
N LEU A 180 4.75 8.42 -1.61
CA LEU A 180 5.12 7.07 -2.01
C LEU A 180 6.18 7.13 -3.11
N MET A 181 7.34 6.56 -2.83
CA MET A 181 8.43 6.48 -3.78
C MET A 181 8.67 5.04 -4.20
N LEU A 182 8.79 4.82 -5.51
CA LEU A 182 9.14 3.54 -6.10
C LEU A 182 10.48 3.69 -6.82
N ILE A 183 11.50 3.00 -6.33
CA ILE A 183 12.84 3.00 -6.95
C ILE A 183 13.07 1.65 -7.62
N PRO A 184 13.33 1.59 -8.93
CA PRO A 184 13.50 0.33 -9.64
C PRO A 184 14.76 -0.42 -9.15
N LYS A 185 14.60 -1.72 -8.89
CA LYS A 185 15.74 -2.64 -8.74
C LYS A 185 16.33 -2.92 -10.13
N THR A 186 17.53 -3.48 -10.16
CA THR A 186 18.18 -3.91 -11.42
C THR A 186 17.33 -4.91 -12.23
N THR A 187 16.46 -5.66 -11.56
CA THR A 187 15.53 -6.63 -12.14
C THR A 187 14.24 -6.03 -12.67
N ALA A 188 13.98 -4.73 -12.43
CA ALA A 188 12.77 -4.07 -12.89
C ALA A 188 12.68 -4.04 -14.42
N LYS A 189 11.49 -4.33 -14.94
CA LYS A 189 11.16 -4.22 -16.38
C LYS A 189 11.35 -2.79 -16.90
N TYR A 190 11.07 -1.79 -16.06
CA TYR A 190 11.26 -0.39 -16.38
C TYR A 190 12.17 0.25 -15.33
N GLN A 191 13.16 1.01 -15.79
CA GLN A 191 14.09 1.70 -14.90
C GLN A 191 13.64 3.13 -14.62
N ASN A 192 12.38 3.29 -14.22
CA ASN A 192 11.77 4.58 -13.91
C ASN A 192 11.57 4.66 -12.41
N ALA A 193 12.12 5.69 -11.76
CA ALA A 193 11.71 6.01 -10.41
C ALA A 193 10.35 6.72 -10.46
N LEU A 194 9.46 6.44 -9.51
CA LEU A 194 8.18 7.12 -9.37
C LEU A 194 8.12 7.79 -8.01
N ILE A 195 7.62 9.03 -7.97
CA ILE A 195 7.27 9.73 -6.75
C ILE A 195 5.80 10.11 -6.87
N LEU A 196 4.99 9.57 -5.97
CA LEU A 196 3.54 9.76 -5.93
C LEU A 196 3.19 10.56 -4.67
N GLU A 197 2.42 11.62 -4.84
CA GLU A 197 1.86 12.42 -3.74
C GLU A 197 0.34 12.42 -3.87
N PHE A 198 -0.36 12.22 -2.75
CA PHE A 198 -1.81 12.15 -2.72
C PHE A 198 -2.41 13.33 -1.95
N LYS A 199 -3.47 13.90 -2.52
CA LYS A 199 -4.33 14.88 -1.85
C LYS A 199 -5.77 14.39 -1.84
N PHE A 200 -6.46 14.70 -0.75
CA PHE A 200 -7.86 14.33 -0.55
C PHE A 200 -8.68 15.59 -0.40
N SER A 201 -9.59 15.78 -1.35
CA SER A 201 -10.48 16.94 -1.39
C SER A 201 -11.51 16.87 -0.27
N LYS A 202 -11.76 18.01 0.36
CA LYS A 202 -13.01 18.25 1.07
C LYS A 202 -14.04 18.69 0.03
N LEU A 203 -15.25 18.13 0.13
CA LEU A 203 -16.33 18.31 -0.86
C LEU A 203 -16.38 19.73 -1.47
N GLY A 204 -16.20 19.84 -2.79
CA GLY A 204 -16.26 21.11 -3.54
C GLY A 204 -14.93 21.81 -3.81
N GLU A 205 -13.78 21.23 -3.45
CA GLU A 205 -12.47 21.76 -3.87
C GLU A 205 -12.15 21.42 -5.33
N ASN A 206 -11.32 22.25 -5.97
CA ASN A 206 -10.88 22.01 -7.34
C ASN A 206 -9.82 20.89 -7.37
N LEU A 207 -10.23 19.69 -7.77
CA LEU A 207 -9.36 18.51 -7.85
C LEU A 207 -8.11 18.73 -8.69
N ARG A 208 -8.22 19.39 -9.84
CA ARG A 208 -7.07 19.65 -10.72
C ARG A 208 -6.05 20.56 -10.04
N PHE A 209 -6.53 21.56 -9.30
CA PHE A 209 -5.66 22.41 -8.48
C PHE A 209 -4.97 21.63 -7.36
N LEU A 210 -5.69 20.73 -6.68
CA LEU A 210 -5.11 19.86 -5.65
C LEU A 210 -4.05 18.90 -6.22
N ALA A 211 -4.28 18.33 -7.40
CA ALA A 211 -3.31 17.47 -8.07
C ALA A 211 -2.04 18.26 -8.44
N GLN A 212 -2.19 19.52 -8.89
CA GLN A 212 -1.05 20.40 -9.14
C GLN A 212 -0.31 20.76 -7.84
N LYS A 213 -1.03 20.97 -6.73
CA LYS A 213 -0.42 21.19 -5.40
C LYS A 213 0.36 19.98 -4.92
N ALA A 214 -0.14 18.77 -5.16
CA ALA A 214 0.58 17.54 -4.89
C ALA A 214 1.90 17.49 -5.68
N LEU A 215 1.85 17.79 -6.98
CA LEU A 215 3.05 17.84 -7.82
C LEU A 215 4.06 18.92 -7.38
N GLU A 216 3.58 20.10 -6.98
CA GLU A 216 4.42 21.16 -6.41
C GLU A 216 5.12 20.72 -5.11
N GLN A 217 4.41 19.98 -4.24
CA GLN A 217 4.97 19.45 -3.00
C GLN A 217 6.12 18.47 -3.29
N ILE A 218 5.98 17.59 -4.29
CA ILE A 218 7.06 16.69 -4.73
C ILE A 218 8.30 17.48 -5.17
N GLU A 219 8.14 18.62 -5.85
CA GLU A 219 9.27 19.44 -6.30
C GLU A 219 9.96 20.20 -5.17
N ILE A 220 9.22 20.55 -4.11
CA ILE A 220 9.77 21.20 -2.91
C ILE A 220 10.58 20.19 -2.08
N LYS A 221 10.07 18.97 -1.96
CA LYS A 221 10.77 17.89 -1.26
C LYS A 221 11.93 17.39 -2.14
N ASN A 222 13.16 17.44 -1.63
CA ASN A 222 14.37 17.09 -2.39
C ASN A 222 14.55 15.56 -2.55
N TYR A 223 13.55 14.87 -3.09
CA TYR A 223 13.55 13.42 -3.35
C TYR A 223 14.70 12.98 -4.27
N LYS A 224 15.21 13.89 -5.10
CA LYS A 224 16.39 13.66 -5.94
C LYS A 224 17.59 13.14 -5.14
N ALA A 225 17.76 13.57 -3.89
CA ALA A 225 18.85 13.10 -3.05
C ALA A 225 18.77 11.58 -2.81
N LYS A 226 17.57 11.03 -2.60
CA LYS A 226 17.34 9.59 -2.38
C LYS A 226 17.54 8.77 -3.66
N ILE A 227 17.15 9.33 -4.81
CA ILE A 227 17.23 8.62 -6.10
C ILE A 227 18.65 8.63 -6.69
N LYS A 228 19.46 9.66 -6.39
CA LYS A 228 20.77 9.90 -7.03
C LYS A 228 21.75 8.73 -6.91
N ASP A 229 21.65 7.93 -5.85
CA ASP A 229 22.55 6.80 -5.62
C ASP A 229 22.14 5.55 -6.43
N HIS A 230 20.95 5.54 -7.04
CA HIS A 230 20.43 4.45 -7.86
C HIS A 230 20.76 4.64 -9.34
N LYS A 231 22.00 4.28 -9.72
CA LYS A 231 22.56 4.47 -11.07
C LYS A 231 21.79 3.82 -12.23
N THR A 232 20.87 2.90 -11.95
CA THR A 232 20.05 2.25 -13.00
C THR A 232 18.85 3.08 -13.40
N VAL A 233 18.43 4.04 -12.57
CA VAL A 233 17.30 4.92 -12.85
C VAL A 233 17.60 5.77 -14.09
N LEU A 234 16.73 5.67 -15.10
CA LEU A 234 16.83 6.39 -16.37
C LEU A 234 15.97 7.65 -16.41
N ARG A 235 14.92 7.69 -15.59
CA ARG A 235 13.98 8.81 -15.49
C ARG A 235 13.24 8.78 -14.17
N THR A 236 12.78 9.95 -13.74
CA THR A 236 11.94 10.14 -12.57
C THR A 236 10.57 10.66 -13.00
N LEU A 237 9.53 9.94 -12.64
CA LEU A 237 8.13 10.29 -12.88
C LEU A 237 7.55 10.84 -11.58
N LYS A 238 7.18 12.12 -11.59
CA LYS A 238 6.52 12.79 -10.46
C LYS A 238 5.03 12.85 -10.76
N VAL A 239 4.20 12.32 -9.88
CA VAL A 239 2.75 12.21 -10.09
C VAL A 239 2.03 12.70 -8.85
N GLY A 240 1.33 13.82 -8.98
CA GLY A 240 0.40 14.32 -7.98
C GLY A 240 -1.02 13.83 -8.28
N LEU A 241 -1.64 13.13 -7.34
CA LEU A 241 -3.01 12.66 -7.45
C LEU A 241 -3.91 13.39 -6.46
N ALA A 242 -5.12 13.75 -6.89
CA ALA A 242 -6.14 14.30 -6.01
C ALA A 242 -7.43 13.50 -6.12
N PHE A 243 -7.99 13.08 -4.99
CA PHE A 243 -9.21 12.28 -4.92
C PHE A 243 -10.37 13.05 -4.30
N GLU A 244 -11.57 12.90 -4.86
CA GLU A 244 -12.84 13.36 -4.27
C GLU A 244 -13.93 12.37 -4.66
N GLY A 245 -14.48 11.62 -3.71
CA GLY A 245 -15.38 10.57 -4.12
C GLY A 245 -14.65 9.63 -5.08
N LYS A 246 -15.37 9.07 -6.05
CA LYS A 246 -14.80 8.23 -7.10
C LYS A 246 -13.94 8.98 -8.11
N ASN A 247 -13.90 10.31 -8.03
CA ASN A 247 -13.15 11.13 -8.97
C ASN A 247 -11.69 11.21 -8.54
N VAL A 248 -10.81 11.14 -9.54
CA VAL A 248 -9.38 11.36 -9.38
C VAL A 248 -8.91 12.34 -10.45
N GLU A 249 -8.08 13.31 -10.10
CA GLU A 249 -7.33 14.12 -11.05
C GLU A 249 -5.84 13.91 -10.84
N VAL A 250 -5.08 13.99 -11.94
CA VAL A 250 -3.65 13.72 -11.94
C VAL A 250 -2.91 14.86 -12.61
N ALA A 251 -1.84 15.33 -11.96
CA ALA A 251 -0.84 16.20 -12.54
C ALA A 251 0.49 15.44 -12.52
N PHE A 252 1.26 15.49 -13.61
CA PHE A 252 2.52 14.77 -13.67
C PHE A 252 3.61 15.55 -14.38
N LYS A 253 4.85 15.17 -14.09
CA LYS A 253 6.05 15.69 -14.72
C LYS A 253 7.10 14.60 -14.81
N GLU A 254 7.77 14.54 -15.95
CA GLU A 254 8.91 13.65 -16.20
C GLU A 254 10.21 14.45 -16.11
N GLU A 255 11.21 13.85 -15.49
CA GLU A 255 12.56 14.36 -15.41
C GLU A 255 13.54 13.27 -15.88
N ILE A 256 14.42 13.63 -16.82
CA ILE A 256 15.44 12.76 -17.42
C ILE A 256 16.77 13.01 -16.73
#